data_AF-A0A7X7QVA3-F1
#
_entry.id   AF-A0A7X7QVA3-F1
#
_cell.length_a   1.000
_cell.length_b   1.000
_cell.length_c   1.000
_cell.angle_alpha   90.00
_cell.angle_beta   90.00
_cell.angle_gamma   90.00
#
_symmetry.space_group_name_H-M   'P 1'
#
loop_
_entity.id
_entity.type
_entity.pdbx_description
1 polymer ?
#
loop_
_entity_poly.entity_id
_entity_poly.type
_entity_poly.pdbx_seq_one_letter_code
_entity_poly.pdbx_strand_id
1 'polypeptide(L)'
;VKPKGLIVCRYDTESGKWIPKGGKADPETGKITFSTEHFSSFTVFETIINFEDVTSSWAKLPVEIMASRRLINGRNSQVFDPLGKVTRAEFTAMSVRSLYIKPVAFTGLFKDVDEISWYAESVETAASLSLINGIGNGLFAPEKNISRQQLAVIAYRLYMNKNNGMDSSQDELLNYSFIDENEIDDYAKQAVKFLSSKGIMVGDGERFNPRAAATRQEAAVVLYRLLECLGEF
;
A
#
# COMPACT_ATOMS: atom_id res chain seq x y z
N VAL A 1 1.57 11.23 21.50
CA VAL A 1 2.17 10.95 20.18
C VAL A 1 1.72 9.57 19.74
N LYS A 2 1.27 9.39 18.49
CA LYS A 2 1.10 8.05 17.87
C LYS A 2 2.39 7.74 17.10
N PRO A 3 3.37 6.99 17.66
CA PRO A 3 4.73 6.94 17.11
C PRO A 3 4.77 6.42 15.66
N LYS A 4 3.98 5.39 15.36
CA LYS A 4 3.84 4.84 13.99
C LYS A 4 3.31 5.86 12.97
N GLY A 5 2.59 6.89 13.42
CA GLY A 5 2.06 7.96 12.56
C GLY A 5 3.07 9.08 12.24
N LEU A 6 4.24 9.10 12.89
CA LEU A 6 5.28 10.09 12.63
C LEU A 6 5.91 9.86 11.26
N ILE A 7 6.18 10.95 10.53
CA ILE A 7 6.81 10.88 9.22
C ILE A 7 7.96 11.87 9.10
N VAL A 8 9.11 11.37 8.64
CA VAL A 8 10.24 12.20 8.24
C VAL A 8 9.93 12.80 6.87
N CYS A 9 10.15 14.10 6.73
CA CYS A 9 10.05 14.79 5.45
C CYS A 9 11.35 15.53 5.14
N ARG A 10 11.72 15.55 3.86
CA ARG A 10 12.82 16.35 3.31
C ARG A 10 12.28 17.66 2.77
N TYR A 11 12.98 18.78 3.00
CA TYR A 11 12.66 20.03 2.33
C TYR A 11 13.19 20.01 0.89
N ASP A 12 12.31 20.30 -0.05
CA ASP A 12 12.64 20.42 -1.46
C ASP A 12 12.73 21.89 -1.85
N THR A 13 13.95 22.37 -2.11
CA THR A 13 14.23 23.79 -2.35
C THR A 13 13.67 24.31 -3.67
N GLU A 14 13.50 23.43 -4.65
CA GLU A 14 12.91 23.78 -5.96
C GLU A 14 11.41 24.04 -5.84
N SER A 15 10.68 23.14 -5.18
CA SER A 15 9.22 23.27 -5.03
C SER A 15 8.78 24.04 -3.78
N GLY A 16 9.69 24.25 -2.81
CA GLY A 16 9.39 24.83 -1.50
C GLY A 16 8.54 23.91 -0.61
N LYS A 17 8.50 22.60 -0.89
CA LYS A 17 7.60 21.65 -0.22
C LYS A 17 8.36 20.61 0.62
N TRP A 18 7.67 20.09 1.63
CA TRP A 18 8.14 18.98 2.45
C TRP A 18 7.72 17.64 1.83
N ILE A 19 8.69 16.88 1.32
CA ILE A 19 8.48 15.60 0.64
C ILE A 19 8.64 14.45 1.64
N PRO A 20 7.62 13.58 1.78
CA PRO A 20 7.67 12.39 2.64
C PRO A 20 8.86 11.46 2.35
N LYS A 21 9.49 10.97 3.41
CA LYS A 21 10.61 10.01 3.40
C LYS A 21 10.41 8.82 4.33
N GLY A 22 9.19 8.62 4.83
CA GLY A 22 8.85 7.53 5.73
C GLY A 22 9.50 7.71 7.10
N GLY A 23 10.28 6.72 7.52
CA GLY A 23 10.93 6.69 8.83
C GLY A 23 10.21 5.78 9.83
N LYS A 24 11.03 5.13 10.67
CA LYS A 24 10.62 4.15 11.67
C LYS A 24 10.77 4.75 13.06
N ALA A 25 9.68 4.82 13.81
CA ALA A 25 9.67 5.39 15.15
C ALA A 25 9.86 4.29 16.18
N ASP A 26 10.84 4.46 17.06
CA ASP A 26 11.07 3.62 18.21
C ASP A 26 10.46 4.29 19.46
N PRO A 27 9.32 3.79 19.97
CA PRO A 27 8.66 4.38 21.12
C PRO A 27 9.42 4.20 22.43
N GLU A 28 10.30 3.19 22.54
CA GLU A 28 11.06 2.92 23.75
C GLU A 28 12.22 3.90 23.90
N THR A 29 12.89 4.20 22.79
CA THR A 29 14.03 5.14 22.78
C THR A 29 13.66 6.57 22.42
N GLY A 30 12.44 6.80 21.90
CA GLY A 30 11.98 8.10 21.42
C GLY A 30 12.69 8.57 20.14
N LYS A 31 13.36 7.66 19.42
CA LYS A 31 14.11 7.96 18.19
C LYS A 31 13.28 7.68 16.94
N ILE A 32 13.56 8.39 15.87
CA ILE A 32 13.08 8.06 14.52
C ILE A 32 14.28 7.83 13.61
N THR A 33 14.26 6.73 12.86
CA THR A 33 15.34 6.33 11.96
C THR A 33 14.84 6.35 10.52
N PHE A 34 15.63 6.90 9.60
CA PHE A 34 15.37 6.89 8.16
C PHE A 34 16.71 6.89 7.41
N SER A 35 16.67 6.57 6.12
CA SER A 35 17.85 6.58 5.24
C SER A 35 17.73 7.66 4.16
N THR A 36 18.85 8.28 3.82
CA THR A 36 18.96 9.25 2.72
C THR A 36 20.31 9.11 2.04
N GLU A 37 20.36 9.39 0.74
CA GLU A 37 21.58 9.32 -0.08
C GLU A 37 22.22 10.70 -0.29
N HIS A 38 21.57 11.78 0.16
CA HIS A 38 22.07 13.14 0.03
C HIS A 38 21.73 14.00 1.24
N PHE A 39 22.53 15.05 1.43
CA PHE A 39 22.31 16.07 2.46
C PHE A 39 21.15 16.98 2.10
N SER A 40 20.30 17.28 3.09
CA SER A 40 19.17 18.18 2.96
C SER A 40 18.69 18.61 4.36
N SER A 41 17.67 19.48 4.42
CA SER A 41 16.96 19.75 5.66
C SER A 41 15.86 18.71 5.85
N PHE A 42 15.81 18.13 7.05
CA PHE A 42 14.81 17.13 7.43
C PHE A 42 14.04 17.60 8.65
N THR A 43 12.77 17.20 8.73
CA THR A 43 11.94 17.40 9.92
C THR A 43 11.00 16.22 10.10
N VAL A 44 10.46 16.09 11.32
CA VAL A 44 9.47 15.08 11.67
C VAL A 44 8.13 15.76 11.78
N PHE A 45 7.15 15.29 11.03
CA PHE A 45 5.76 15.73 11.16
C PHE A 45 4.96 14.72 11.98
N GLU A 46 4.15 15.25 12.90
CA GLU A 46 2.98 14.57 13.45
C GLU A 46 1.74 15.23 12.84
N THR A 47 0.96 14.48 12.09
CA THR A 47 -0.32 14.94 11.56
C THR A 47 -1.34 13.87 11.88
N ILE A 48 -2.28 14.18 12.77
CA ILE A 48 -3.32 13.22 13.17
C ILE A 48 -4.49 13.39 12.20
N ILE A 49 -4.69 12.39 11.34
CA ILE A 49 -5.84 12.34 10.43
C ILE A 49 -6.80 11.25 10.91
N ASN A 50 -8.04 11.66 11.15
CA ASN A 50 -9.14 10.78 11.52
C ASN A 50 -10.30 11.03 10.54
N PHE A 51 -11.18 10.03 10.38
CA PHE A 51 -12.38 10.11 9.55
C PHE A 51 -13.61 9.78 10.40
N GLU A 52 -14.71 10.51 10.19
CA GLU A 52 -15.93 10.39 10.99
C GLU A 52 -16.65 9.04 10.78
N ASP A 53 -16.55 8.50 9.56
CA ASP A 53 -17.15 7.22 9.17
C ASP A 53 -16.26 6.01 9.50
N VAL A 54 -15.05 6.23 10.00
CA VAL A 54 -14.14 5.18 10.49
C VAL A 54 -14.18 5.17 12.02
N THR A 55 -15.28 4.63 12.53
CA THR A 55 -15.53 4.48 13.97
C THR A 55 -14.76 3.26 14.52
N SER A 56 -15.09 2.79 15.73
CA SER A 56 -14.42 1.67 16.41
C SER A 56 -14.51 0.37 15.60
N SER A 57 -13.55 0.17 14.70
CA SER A 57 -13.40 -0.99 13.82
C SER A 57 -11.95 -1.47 13.83
N TRP A 58 -11.75 -2.73 13.42
CA TRP A 58 -10.41 -3.31 13.22
C TRP A 58 -9.57 -2.52 12.20
N ALA A 59 -10.20 -1.73 11.33
CA ALA A 59 -9.54 -0.89 10.35
C ALA A 59 -9.18 0.51 10.85
N LYS A 60 -9.71 0.95 12.00
CA LYS A 60 -9.53 2.33 12.50
C LYS A 60 -8.08 2.73 12.63
N LEU A 61 -7.31 1.98 13.43
CA LEU A 61 -5.90 2.29 13.65
C LEU A 61 -5.08 2.21 12.34
N PRO A 62 -5.19 1.15 11.51
CA PRO A 62 -4.55 1.13 10.20
C PRO A 62 -4.88 2.34 9.32
N VAL A 63 -6.15 2.70 9.19
CA VAL A 63 -6.57 3.84 8.36
C VAL A 63 -5.98 5.15 8.89
N GLU A 64 -6.08 5.41 10.19
CA GLU A 64 -5.54 6.64 10.80
C GLU A 64 -4.01 6.73 10.62
N ILE A 65 -3.26 5.64 10.85
CA ILE A 65 -1.79 5.63 10.66
C ILE A 65 -1.43 5.87 9.19
N MET A 66 -2.06 5.13 8.28
CA MET A 66 -1.77 5.24 6.85
C MET A 66 -2.11 6.63 6.31
N ALA A 67 -3.19 7.25 6.80
CA ALA A 67 -3.56 8.61 6.41
C ALA A 67 -2.59 9.64 6.98
N SER A 68 -2.24 9.52 8.26
CA SER A 68 -1.25 10.37 8.95
C SER A 68 0.13 10.35 8.26
N ARG A 69 0.50 9.20 7.69
CA ARG A 69 1.71 9.01 6.87
C ARG A 69 1.55 9.41 5.39
N ARG A 70 0.43 10.01 5.00
CA ARG A 70 0.12 10.45 3.63
C ARG A 70 0.12 9.32 2.59
N LEU A 71 -0.18 8.10 3.01
CA LEU A 71 -0.23 6.91 2.13
C LEU A 71 -1.62 6.68 1.55
N ILE A 72 -2.67 7.07 2.28
CA ILE A 72 -4.06 7.01 1.85
C ILE A 72 -4.73 8.37 2.03
N ASN A 73 -5.76 8.62 1.22
CA ASN A 73 -6.60 9.80 1.30
C ASN A 73 -8.06 9.37 1.50
N GLY A 74 -8.82 10.19 2.23
CA GLY A 74 -10.28 10.07 2.24
C GLY A 74 -10.90 10.49 0.91
N ARG A 75 -12.20 10.25 0.75
CA ARG A 75 -13.00 10.86 -0.32
C ARG A 75 -13.04 12.39 -0.16
N ASN A 76 -13.01 12.85 1.10
CA ASN A 76 -12.78 14.23 1.50
C ASN A 76 -12.06 14.25 2.86
N SER A 77 -12.01 15.41 3.52
CA SER A 77 -11.34 15.57 4.81
C SER A 77 -12.01 14.87 6.00
N GLN A 78 -13.29 14.49 5.88
CA GLN A 78 -14.09 13.86 6.95
C GLN A 78 -14.45 12.40 6.65
N VAL A 79 -14.54 12.01 5.38
CA VAL A 79 -15.08 10.71 4.94
C VAL A 79 -14.00 9.85 4.28
N PHE A 80 -13.79 8.64 4.79
CA PHE A 80 -12.89 7.65 4.19
C PHE A 80 -13.59 6.72 3.19
N ASP A 81 -14.87 6.43 3.40
CA ASP A 81 -15.67 5.42 2.72
C ASP A 81 -15.10 3.99 2.90
N PRO A 82 -15.11 3.43 4.12
CA PRO A 82 -14.43 2.17 4.44
C PRO A 82 -15.00 0.96 3.68
N LEU A 83 -16.31 0.92 3.45
CA LEU A 83 -17.01 -0.17 2.77
C LEU A 83 -17.06 0.00 1.24
N GLY A 84 -16.73 1.20 0.74
CA GLY A 84 -16.59 1.46 -0.69
C GLY A 84 -15.56 0.53 -1.33
N LYS A 85 -15.80 0.16 -2.59
CA LYS A 85 -14.86 -0.67 -3.35
C LYS A 85 -13.67 0.16 -3.79
N VAL A 86 -12.50 -0.45 -3.73
CA VAL A 86 -11.23 0.17 -4.12
C VAL A 86 -10.90 -0.18 -5.57
N THR A 87 -10.50 0.82 -6.36
CA THR A 87 -10.11 0.60 -7.76
C THR A 87 -8.67 0.10 -7.87
N ARG A 88 -8.32 -0.44 -9.04
CA ARG A 88 -6.94 -0.84 -9.37
C ARG A 88 -5.98 0.36 -9.30
N ALA A 89 -6.41 1.53 -9.78
CA ALA A 89 -5.62 2.76 -9.69
C ALA A 89 -5.40 3.20 -8.24
N GLU A 90 -6.45 3.15 -7.41
CA GLU A 90 -6.35 3.52 -5.99
C GLU A 90 -5.35 2.67 -5.23
N PHE A 91 -5.45 1.34 -5.32
CA PHE A 91 -4.51 0.48 -4.60
C PHE A 91 -3.08 0.63 -5.12
N THR A 92 -2.91 0.78 -6.44
CA THR A 92 -1.59 1.00 -7.06
C THR A 92 -0.96 2.30 -6.55
N ALA A 93 -1.71 3.39 -6.49
CA ALA A 93 -1.22 4.67 -5.98
C ALA A 93 -0.86 4.59 -4.49
N MET A 94 -1.64 3.85 -3.69
CA MET A 94 -1.30 3.59 -2.28
C MET A 94 0.04 2.84 -2.16
N SER A 95 0.23 1.78 -2.96
CA SER A 95 1.49 1.03 -3.01
C SER A 95 2.68 1.90 -3.40
N VAL A 96 2.53 2.73 -4.43
CA VAL A 96 3.62 3.63 -4.87
C VAL A 96 3.95 4.70 -3.84
N ARG A 97 2.96 5.31 -3.18
CA ARG A 97 3.21 6.27 -2.09
C ARG A 97 4.01 5.64 -0.96
N SER A 98 3.81 4.35 -0.67
CA SER A 98 4.54 3.63 0.39
C SER A 98 6.03 3.43 0.11
N LEU A 99 6.48 3.68 -1.12
CA LEU A 99 7.89 3.63 -1.49
C LEU A 99 8.65 4.91 -1.11
N TYR A 100 7.96 6.04 -0.93
CA TYR A 100 8.58 7.36 -0.66
C TYR A 100 9.67 7.80 -1.65
N ILE A 101 9.55 7.32 -2.90
CA ILE A 101 10.41 7.68 -4.03
C ILE A 101 9.78 8.81 -4.85
N LYS A 102 10.59 9.43 -5.71
CA LYS A 102 10.08 10.31 -6.76
C LYS A 102 9.36 9.44 -7.80
N PRO A 103 8.10 9.73 -8.15
CA PRO A 103 7.42 9.01 -9.22
C PRO A 103 8.19 9.09 -10.55
N VAL A 104 8.08 8.02 -11.32
CA VAL A 104 8.51 7.99 -12.73
C VAL A 104 7.55 8.85 -13.54
N ALA A 105 8.11 9.72 -14.38
CA ALA A 105 7.34 10.58 -15.27
C ALA A 105 6.50 9.74 -16.23
N PHE A 106 5.25 10.15 -16.46
CA PHE A 106 4.34 9.44 -17.34
C PHE A 106 4.90 9.31 -18.76
N THR A 107 4.77 8.12 -19.36
CA THR A 107 5.20 7.86 -20.75
C THR A 107 4.11 7.26 -21.63
N GLY A 108 2.91 7.02 -21.08
CA GLY A 108 1.79 6.46 -21.84
C GLY A 108 1.86 4.95 -22.02
N LEU A 109 2.42 4.21 -21.06
CA LEU A 109 2.57 2.75 -21.14
C LEU A 109 1.24 2.00 -21.38
N PHE A 110 0.15 2.51 -20.80
CA PHE A 110 -1.19 1.95 -20.96
C PHE A 110 -2.12 2.94 -21.67
N LYS A 111 -2.87 2.45 -22.67
CA LYS A 111 -3.71 3.27 -23.55
C LYS A 111 -4.95 3.85 -22.86
N ASP A 112 -5.36 3.27 -21.75
CA ASP A 112 -6.52 3.68 -20.94
C ASP A 112 -6.12 4.48 -19.70
N VAL A 113 -4.90 5.02 -19.67
CA VAL A 113 -4.40 5.92 -18.64
C VAL A 113 -4.08 7.26 -19.30
N ASP A 114 -4.86 8.28 -18.98
CA ASP A 114 -4.64 9.65 -19.45
C ASP A 114 -3.56 10.33 -18.59
N GLU A 115 -2.66 11.10 -19.22
CA GLU A 115 -1.58 11.86 -18.58
C GLU A 115 -2.09 12.76 -17.45
N ILE A 116 -3.26 13.38 -17.61
CA ILE A 116 -3.81 14.29 -16.59
C ILE A 116 -4.43 13.56 -15.40
N SER A 117 -4.52 12.23 -15.45
CA SER A 117 -5.09 11.43 -14.36
C SER A 117 -4.20 11.51 -13.13
N TRP A 118 -4.78 11.73 -11.96
CA TRP A 118 -4.04 11.83 -10.69
C TRP A 118 -3.20 10.57 -10.37
N TYR A 119 -3.53 9.43 -10.98
CA TYR A 119 -2.83 8.16 -10.83
C TYR A 119 -1.82 7.86 -11.96
N ALA A 120 -1.70 8.70 -13.00
CA ALA A 120 -0.92 8.40 -14.20
C ALA A 120 0.53 8.01 -13.88
N GLU A 121 1.24 8.90 -13.17
CA GLU A 121 2.63 8.64 -12.72
C GLU A 121 2.71 7.47 -11.72
N SER A 122 1.67 7.24 -10.91
CA SER A 122 1.65 6.09 -10.00
C SER A 122 1.56 4.78 -10.77
N VAL A 123 0.74 4.71 -11.81
CA VAL A 123 0.64 3.52 -12.67
C VAL A 123 1.96 3.31 -13.42
N GLU A 124 2.55 4.37 -13.97
CA GLU A 124 3.84 4.31 -14.64
C GLU A 124 4.95 3.78 -13.70
N THR A 125 5.07 4.37 -12.51
CA THR A 125 6.04 3.96 -11.48
C THR A 125 5.85 2.52 -11.05
N ALA A 126 4.60 2.12 -10.82
CA ALA A 126 4.31 0.75 -10.40
C ALA A 126 4.66 -0.26 -11.50
N ALA A 127 4.44 0.08 -12.77
CA ALA A 127 4.80 -0.78 -13.88
C ALA A 127 6.32 -0.85 -14.09
N SER A 128 7.04 0.27 -13.98
CA SER A 128 8.50 0.30 -14.09
C SER A 128 9.19 -0.52 -12.99
N LEU A 129 8.57 -0.59 -11.80
CA LEU A 129 9.02 -1.40 -10.67
C LEU A 129 8.46 -2.84 -10.69
N SER A 130 7.77 -3.24 -11.76
CA SER A 130 7.14 -4.56 -11.91
C SER A 130 6.13 -4.92 -10.80
N LEU A 131 5.55 -3.92 -10.13
CA LEU A 131 4.52 -4.12 -9.11
C LEU A 131 3.16 -4.49 -9.74
N ILE A 132 2.89 -3.96 -10.93
CA ILE A 132 1.65 -4.22 -11.67
C ILE A 132 1.95 -4.74 -13.07
N ASN A 133 0.98 -5.48 -13.62
CA ASN A 133 0.88 -5.76 -15.04
C ASN A 133 -0.45 -5.19 -15.56
N GLY A 134 -0.49 -4.90 -16.85
CA GLY A 134 -1.73 -4.63 -17.55
C GLY A 134 -2.65 -5.86 -17.59
N ILE A 135 -3.87 -5.66 -18.05
CA ILE A 135 -4.87 -6.72 -18.24
C ILE A 135 -4.85 -7.30 -19.67
N GLY A 136 -3.82 -6.98 -20.46
CA GLY A 136 -3.70 -7.33 -21.88
C GLY A 136 -4.03 -6.15 -22.81
N ASN A 137 -3.68 -6.28 -24.09
CA ASN A 137 -3.97 -5.30 -25.16
C ASN A 137 -3.47 -3.86 -24.91
N GLY A 138 -2.47 -3.70 -24.04
CA GLY A 138 -1.97 -2.39 -23.62
C GLY A 138 -2.91 -1.62 -22.68
N LEU A 139 -3.77 -2.33 -21.93
CA LEU A 139 -4.73 -1.75 -20.98
C LEU A 139 -4.35 -2.05 -19.53
N PHE A 140 -4.68 -1.14 -18.62
CA PHE A 140 -4.51 -1.30 -17.17
C PHE A 140 -5.84 -1.50 -16.42
N ALA A 141 -6.93 -0.94 -16.92
CA ALA A 141 -8.25 -0.80 -16.31
C ALA A 141 -8.23 -0.09 -14.94
N PRO A 142 -7.84 1.20 -14.90
CA PRO A 142 -7.64 1.94 -13.65
C PRO A 142 -8.88 2.02 -12.76
N GLU A 143 -10.05 2.24 -13.36
CA GLU A 143 -11.33 2.43 -12.66
C GLU A 143 -12.04 1.13 -12.28
N LYS A 144 -11.52 -0.04 -12.70
CA LYS A 144 -12.11 -1.31 -12.33
C LYS A 144 -11.80 -1.62 -10.86
N ASN A 145 -12.81 -2.06 -10.12
CA ASN A 145 -12.63 -2.55 -8.76
C ASN A 145 -11.61 -3.70 -8.73
N ILE A 146 -10.65 -3.62 -7.82
CA ILE A 146 -9.62 -4.64 -7.68
C ILE A 146 -10.19 -5.85 -6.93
N SER A 147 -9.94 -7.04 -7.46
CA SER A 147 -10.27 -8.29 -6.74
C SER A 147 -9.27 -8.57 -5.62
N ARG A 148 -9.67 -9.34 -4.61
CA ARG A 148 -8.80 -9.75 -3.50
C ARG A 148 -7.51 -10.43 -3.99
N GLN A 149 -7.60 -11.30 -4.99
CA GLN A 149 -6.40 -11.97 -5.54
C GLN A 149 -5.46 -11.01 -6.30
N GLN A 150 -6.00 -9.98 -6.98
CA GLN A 150 -5.17 -8.96 -7.64
C GLN A 150 -4.49 -8.05 -6.62
N LEU A 151 -5.21 -7.68 -5.56
CA LEU A 151 -4.67 -6.92 -4.43
C LEU A 151 -3.51 -7.70 -3.79
N ALA A 152 -3.67 -9.01 -3.57
CA ALA A 152 -2.63 -9.88 -3.06
C ALA A 152 -1.37 -9.85 -3.94
N VAL A 153 -1.52 -9.95 -5.26
CA VAL A 153 -0.37 -9.94 -6.18
C VAL A 153 0.42 -8.64 -6.12
N ILE A 154 -0.26 -7.49 -6.09
CA ILE A 154 0.40 -6.18 -5.98
C ILE A 154 1.12 -6.04 -4.63
N ALA A 155 0.46 -6.43 -3.54
CA ALA A 155 1.04 -6.39 -2.20
C ALA A 155 2.27 -7.32 -2.07
N TYR A 156 2.21 -8.53 -2.65
CA TYR A 156 3.34 -9.45 -2.68
C TYR A 156 4.51 -8.89 -3.49
N ARG A 157 4.26 -8.33 -4.67
CA ARG A 157 5.32 -7.72 -5.48
C ARG A 157 5.94 -6.51 -4.78
N LEU A 158 5.14 -5.72 -4.06
CA LEU A 158 5.64 -4.62 -3.23
C LEU A 158 6.56 -5.14 -2.11
N TYR A 159 6.17 -6.22 -1.43
CA TYR A 159 7.03 -6.89 -0.44
C TYR A 159 8.38 -7.28 -1.06
N MET A 160 8.33 -8.01 -2.19
CA MET A 160 9.54 -8.47 -2.87
C MET A 160 10.41 -7.30 -3.33
N ASN A 161 9.81 -6.22 -3.85
CA ASN A 161 10.53 -5.03 -4.25
C ASN A 161 11.27 -4.37 -3.07
N LYS A 162 10.60 -4.22 -1.92
CA LYS A 162 11.19 -3.61 -0.72
C LYS A 162 12.27 -4.49 -0.07
N ASN A 163 12.22 -5.81 -0.24
CA ASN A 163 13.20 -6.75 0.28
C ASN A 163 14.23 -7.21 -0.75
N ASN A 164 14.45 -6.47 -1.84
CA ASN A 164 15.43 -6.80 -2.89
C ASN A 164 15.25 -8.23 -3.47
N GLY A 165 14.00 -8.67 -3.60
CA GLY A 165 13.65 -9.99 -4.11
C GLY A 165 13.87 -11.13 -3.12
N MET A 166 14.25 -10.85 -1.88
CA MET A 166 14.44 -11.87 -0.85
C MET A 166 13.13 -12.10 -0.09
N ASP A 167 12.73 -13.36 0.01
CA ASP A 167 11.77 -13.78 1.01
C ASP A 167 12.50 -13.84 2.36
N SER A 168 12.60 -12.68 3.00
CA SER A 168 13.22 -12.59 4.31
C SER A 168 12.22 -13.11 5.34
N SER A 169 12.15 -14.42 5.52
CA SER A 169 11.65 -14.94 6.78
C SER A 169 12.21 -16.28 7.20
N GLN A 170 12.88 -16.24 8.36
CA GLN A 170 13.12 -17.37 9.25
C GLN A 170 11.89 -17.64 10.15
N ASP A 171 10.77 -16.94 9.94
CA ASP A 171 9.56 -17.11 10.77
C ASP A 171 8.81 -18.39 10.40
N GLU A 172 8.18 -19.01 11.39
CA GLU A 172 7.18 -20.06 11.18
C GLU A 172 6.01 -19.50 10.36
N LEU A 173 5.91 -19.95 9.12
CA LEU A 173 4.79 -19.65 8.24
C LEU A 173 3.53 -20.33 8.79
N LEU A 174 2.46 -19.56 8.98
CA LEU A 174 1.16 -20.15 9.31
C LEU A 174 0.72 -21.05 8.15
N ASN A 175 0.36 -22.29 8.47
CA ASN A 175 -0.27 -23.16 7.48
C ASN A 175 -1.71 -22.67 7.26
N TYR A 176 -1.92 -21.96 6.16
CA TYR A 176 -3.22 -21.41 5.78
C TYR A 176 -3.79 -22.20 4.61
N SER A 177 -4.97 -22.77 4.79
CA SER A 177 -5.73 -23.43 3.73
C SER A 177 -7.12 -22.81 3.61
N PHE A 178 -7.61 -22.68 2.39
CA PHE A 178 -8.94 -22.15 2.10
C PHE A 178 -9.76 -23.17 1.32
N ILE A 179 -11.05 -23.28 1.60
CA ILE A 179 -11.93 -24.25 0.91
C ILE A 179 -12.17 -23.88 -0.56
N ASP A 180 -11.90 -22.62 -0.93
CA ASP A 180 -11.99 -22.06 -2.29
C ASP A 180 -10.61 -21.81 -2.91
N GLU A 181 -9.57 -22.53 -2.46
CA GLU A 181 -8.21 -22.38 -3.02
C GLU A 181 -8.13 -22.69 -4.52
N ASN A 182 -9.01 -23.57 -5.01
CA ASN A 182 -9.13 -23.92 -6.42
C ASN A 182 -9.73 -22.79 -7.27
N GLU A 183 -10.38 -21.80 -6.65
CA GLU A 183 -10.88 -20.62 -7.33
C GLU A 183 -9.80 -19.53 -7.50
N ILE A 184 -8.65 -19.65 -6.82
CA ILE A 184 -7.54 -18.71 -6.96
C ILE A 184 -6.83 -18.97 -8.29
N ASP A 185 -6.75 -17.93 -9.14
CA ASP A 185 -6.05 -18.05 -10.41
C ASP A 185 -4.55 -18.31 -10.19
N ASP A 186 -3.91 -19.09 -11.07
CA ASP A 186 -2.53 -19.56 -10.89
C ASP A 186 -1.53 -18.42 -10.63
N TYR A 187 -1.71 -17.29 -11.30
CA TYR A 187 -0.84 -16.11 -11.15
C TYR A 187 -0.89 -15.51 -9.73
N ALA A 188 -1.92 -15.79 -8.95
CA ALA A 188 -2.14 -15.24 -7.61
C ALA A 188 -1.84 -16.22 -6.47
N LYS A 189 -1.76 -17.53 -6.75
CA LYS A 189 -1.59 -18.58 -5.71
C LYS A 189 -0.40 -18.32 -4.79
N GLN A 190 0.77 -17.98 -5.36
CA GLN A 190 1.97 -17.68 -4.57
C GLN A 190 1.75 -16.48 -3.66
N ALA A 191 1.20 -15.40 -4.19
CA ALA A 191 0.96 -14.17 -3.44
C ALA A 191 -0.05 -14.38 -2.30
N VAL A 192 -1.14 -15.10 -2.56
CA VAL A 192 -2.15 -15.42 -1.55
C VAL A 192 -1.54 -16.27 -0.44
N LYS A 193 -0.85 -17.37 -0.81
CA LYS A 193 -0.20 -18.24 0.17
C LYS A 193 0.78 -17.46 1.06
N PHE A 194 1.66 -16.66 0.45
CA PHE A 194 2.64 -15.86 1.17
C PHE A 194 1.96 -14.88 2.14
N LEU A 195 1.05 -14.04 1.64
CA LEU A 195 0.42 -13.00 2.46
C LEU A 195 -0.48 -13.58 3.56
N SER A 196 -1.13 -14.71 3.33
CA SER A 196 -1.91 -15.40 4.36
C SER A 196 -1.04 -16.06 5.41
N SER A 197 0.08 -16.68 5.00
CA SER A 197 1.03 -17.27 5.96
C SER A 197 1.68 -16.23 6.88
N LYS A 198 1.76 -14.97 6.44
CA LYS A 198 2.22 -13.80 7.21
C LYS A 198 1.12 -13.08 7.99
N GLY A 199 -0.14 -13.51 7.89
CA GLY A 199 -1.29 -12.81 8.49
C GLY A 199 -1.58 -11.42 7.90
N ILE A 200 -0.93 -11.05 6.79
CA ILE A 200 -1.12 -9.78 6.09
C ILE A 200 -2.50 -9.76 5.44
N MET A 201 -2.86 -10.82 4.72
CA MET A 201 -4.20 -11.02 4.16
C MET A 201 -4.88 -12.22 4.81
N VAL A 202 -6.01 -11.94 5.46
CA VAL A 202 -6.82 -12.94 6.18
C VAL A 202 -8.09 -13.22 5.39
N GLY A 203 -8.53 -14.48 5.39
CA GLY A 203 -9.79 -14.91 4.78
C GLY A 203 -11.04 -14.44 5.54
N ASP A 204 -12.19 -14.82 5.02
CA ASP A 204 -13.49 -14.68 5.67
C ASP A 204 -13.96 -16.07 6.10
N GLY A 205 -13.72 -16.43 7.37
CA GLY A 205 -13.85 -17.79 7.86
C GLY A 205 -12.91 -18.74 7.11
N GLU A 206 -13.48 -19.78 6.49
CA GLU A 206 -12.73 -20.80 5.75
C GLU A 206 -12.45 -20.43 4.28
N ARG A 207 -12.92 -19.26 3.80
CA ARG A 207 -12.83 -18.82 2.40
C ARG A 207 -11.87 -17.66 2.21
N PHE A 208 -11.20 -17.61 1.07
CA PHE A 208 -10.40 -16.46 0.66
C PHE A 208 -11.20 -15.44 -0.17
N ASN A 209 -12.19 -15.91 -0.94
CA ASN A 209 -13.01 -15.14 -1.88
C ASN A 209 -12.17 -14.42 -2.96
N PRO A 210 -11.38 -15.13 -3.79
CA PRO A 210 -10.35 -14.54 -4.64
C PRO A 210 -10.84 -13.50 -5.64
N ARG A 211 -12.04 -13.69 -6.20
CA ARG A 211 -12.63 -12.82 -7.22
C ARG A 211 -13.48 -11.69 -6.66
N ALA A 212 -13.72 -11.67 -5.34
CA ALA A 212 -14.51 -10.62 -4.71
C ALA A 212 -13.78 -9.27 -4.76
N ALA A 213 -14.53 -8.19 -4.97
CA ALA A 213 -13.99 -6.84 -4.96
C ALA A 213 -13.60 -6.41 -3.54
N ALA A 214 -12.35 -5.97 -3.35
CA ALA A 214 -11.86 -5.47 -2.09
C ALA A 214 -12.47 -4.10 -1.73
N THR A 215 -12.69 -3.89 -0.44
CA THR A 215 -13.09 -2.61 0.13
C THR A 215 -11.88 -1.73 0.42
N ARG A 216 -12.10 -0.43 0.57
CA ARG A 216 -11.05 0.54 0.91
C ARG A 216 -10.42 0.26 2.27
N GLN A 217 -11.20 -0.17 3.26
CA GLN A 217 -10.66 -0.55 4.56
C GLN A 217 -9.78 -1.80 4.48
N GLU A 218 -10.18 -2.81 3.71
CA GLU A 218 -9.36 -4.02 3.50
C GLU A 218 -8.03 -3.65 2.84
N ALA A 219 -8.05 -2.82 1.79
CA ALA A 219 -6.85 -2.34 1.12
C ALA A 219 -5.91 -1.57 2.06
N ALA A 220 -6.44 -0.68 2.89
CA ALA A 220 -5.66 0.06 3.88
C ALA A 220 -5.02 -0.86 4.92
N VAL A 221 -5.77 -1.85 5.43
CA VAL A 221 -5.25 -2.79 6.43
C VAL A 221 -4.20 -3.73 5.85
N VAL A 222 -4.40 -4.23 4.63
CA VAL A 222 -3.39 -5.08 3.97
C VAL A 222 -2.09 -4.32 3.79
N LEU A 223 -2.15 -3.08 3.28
CA LEU A 223 -0.95 -2.27 3.10
C LEU A 223 -0.31 -1.90 4.45
N TYR A 224 -1.10 -1.57 5.47
CA TYR A 224 -0.60 -1.32 6.82
C TYR A 224 0.15 -2.55 7.38
N ARG A 225 -0.46 -3.74 7.35
CA ARG A 225 0.16 -4.97 7.87
C ARG A 225 1.41 -5.35 7.09
N LEU A 226 1.40 -5.14 5.77
CA LEU A 226 2.57 -5.35 4.93
C LEU A 226 3.74 -4.45 5.36
N LEU A 227 3.49 -3.15 5.54
CA LEU A 227 4.51 -2.19 5.96
C LEU A 227 4.98 -2.45 7.39
N GLU A 228 4.09 -2.87 8.29
CA GLU A 228 4.44 -3.31 9.64
C GLU A 228 5.33 -4.56 9.61
N CYS A 229 5.01 -5.56 8.77
CA CYS A 229 5.83 -6.75 8.56
C CYS A 229 7.23 -6.41 8.01
N LEU A 230 7.34 -5.34 7.21
CA LEU A 230 8.61 -4.83 6.68
C LEU A 230 9.36 -3.93 7.68
N GLY A 231 8.78 -3.65 8.85
CA GLY A 231 9.37 -2.77 9.86
C GLY A 231 9.43 -1.30 9.45
N GLU A 232 8.51 -0.84 8.60
CA GLU A 232 8.43 0.52 8.05
C GLU A 232 7.78 1.55 9.01
N PHE A 233 7.32 1.10 10.18
CA PHE A 233 6.73 1.92 11.24
C PHE A 233 7.48 1.77 12.55
#